data_AF-A0A7R9DEE4-F1
#
_entry.id   AF-A0A7R9DEE4-F1
#
_cell.length_a   1.000
_cell.length_b   1.000
_cell.length_c   1.000
_cell.angle_alpha   90.00
_cell.angle_beta   90.00
_cell.angle_gamma   90.00
#
_symmetry.space_group_name_H-M   'P 1'
#
loop_
_entity.id
_entity.type
_entity.pdbx_description
1 polymer ?
#
loop_
_entity_poly.entity_id
_entity_poly.type
_entity_poly.pdbx_seq_one_letter_code
_entity_poly.pdbx_strand_id
1 'polypeptide(L)'
;MDSMTYAARILGVFPITSSSHQIVYRAVMKELALRGHELVVITPYPMRDPSIKNYTEIDVSFMNKAWQSQFNFVEGRRGKITAHGMMVKQQDFGGLLCELMLSHPQVKELISSQENDQHFDLMFLEMVLTPGIFGFIHRFPVPSIGITSFEAFSINYDSVGNPNLPAYAPDVFLPYSDRKTFFERVHCLLFLLWLKYHFYYTVIPTQDAIARRHFGEAMPYLGDLHFKPSMLFVTTDFIFHSPRPNVPAVVHITPYPMRDPSIKNYTEIDVSFMNKAWQSQFNFVEGRRGKITAHGMMVKQQDFGGLLCELMLSHPQVKELISSQENDQHFDLMFLEMVLTPGIFGFIHRFPVPSIGITSFEAFSINYDSVGNPNLPAYAPDVFLPYSDRKTFFERVHCLLFLLWLKYHFYYTVIPTQDAIARRHFGEAMPYLGDLHFKPSMLFVTTDFIFHSPRPNVPAVVQLSGLHINSPKPLPQDIKEFMDSAPKGVIYFSLGSNVRSDTMDAQKRQIFLDVFSELPGYHVLWKWESDSLPGQPKNVKLAKWMPQQDVLRKY
;
A
#
# COMPACT_ATOMS: atom_id res chain seq x y z
N MET A 1 -30.19 -22.57 -21.04
CA MET A 1 -28.98 -23.16 -21.64
C MET A 1 -27.93 -23.15 -20.55
N ASP A 2 -27.64 -24.32 -19.99
CA ASP A 2 -26.54 -24.50 -19.04
C ASP A 2 -25.22 -24.29 -19.81
N SER A 3 -24.52 -23.18 -19.55
CA SER A 3 -23.16 -23.04 -20.07
C SER A 3 -22.27 -23.97 -19.25
N MET A 4 -21.82 -25.08 -19.84
CA MET A 4 -20.67 -25.83 -19.31
C MET A 4 -19.49 -24.86 -19.21
N THR A 5 -19.17 -24.37 -18.02
CA THR A 5 -17.97 -23.57 -17.79
C THR A 5 -16.76 -24.48 -17.92
N TYR A 6 -15.99 -24.33 -19.00
CA TYR A 6 -14.72 -25.03 -19.17
C TYR A 6 -13.73 -24.62 -18.06
N ALA A 7 -13.32 -25.58 -17.26
CA ALA A 7 -12.30 -25.39 -16.23
C ALA A 7 -10.90 -25.43 -16.86
N ALA A 8 -10.28 -24.27 -17.07
CA ALA A 8 -8.88 -24.15 -17.49
C ALA A 8 -7.89 -24.62 -16.42
N ARG A 9 -6.75 -25.16 -16.84
CA ARG A 9 -5.58 -25.49 -16.01
C ARG A 9 -4.51 -24.40 -16.16
N ILE A 10 -4.17 -23.71 -15.08
CA ILE A 10 -3.43 -22.46 -15.08
C ILE A 10 -2.14 -22.60 -14.26
N LEU A 11 -1.01 -22.18 -14.84
CA LEU A 11 0.29 -22.15 -14.16
C LEU A 11 0.60 -20.74 -13.63
N GLY A 12 0.95 -20.60 -12.36
CA GLY A 12 1.45 -19.35 -11.77
C GLY A 12 2.90 -19.48 -11.31
N VAL A 13 3.79 -18.58 -11.75
CA VAL A 13 5.22 -18.61 -11.39
C VAL A 13 5.62 -17.28 -10.72
N PHE A 14 5.79 -17.30 -9.39
CA PHE A 14 5.98 -16.10 -8.58
C PHE A 14 7.23 -16.21 -7.65
N PRO A 15 8.46 -16.12 -8.18
CA PRO A 15 9.70 -16.35 -7.45
C PRO A 15 10.01 -15.33 -6.33
N ILE A 16 9.40 -14.14 -6.29
CA ILE A 16 9.82 -13.10 -5.35
C ILE A 16 9.45 -13.46 -3.91
N THR A 17 10.49 -13.58 -3.09
CA THR A 17 10.48 -13.95 -1.67
C THR A 17 10.16 -12.76 -0.75
N SER A 18 9.13 -12.00 -1.12
CA SER A 18 8.50 -10.97 -0.27
C SER A 18 7.01 -11.24 -0.10
N SER A 19 6.53 -11.32 1.13
CA SER A 19 5.10 -11.61 1.38
C SER A 19 4.17 -10.55 0.85
N SER A 20 4.56 -9.27 0.98
CA SER A 20 3.69 -8.18 0.55
C SER A 20 3.49 -8.24 -0.96
N HIS A 21 4.46 -8.81 -1.70
CA HIS A 21 4.33 -9.03 -3.13
C HIS A 21 3.34 -10.14 -3.44
N GLN A 22 3.40 -11.23 -2.68
CA GLN A 22 2.53 -12.39 -2.89
C GLN A 22 1.06 -12.14 -2.56
N ILE A 23 0.70 -11.06 -1.84
CA ILE A 23 -0.71 -10.75 -1.52
C ILE A 23 -1.56 -10.72 -2.79
N VAL A 24 -1.07 -10.06 -3.83
CA VAL A 24 -1.83 -9.87 -5.07
C VAL A 24 -1.94 -11.18 -5.85
N TYR A 25 -0.82 -11.88 -6.00
CA TYR A 25 -0.79 -13.12 -6.77
C TYR A 25 -1.72 -14.16 -6.14
N ARG A 26 -1.66 -14.29 -4.80
CA ARG A 26 -2.57 -15.16 -4.05
C ARG A 26 -4.03 -14.77 -4.24
N ALA A 27 -4.36 -13.47 -4.24
CA ALA A 27 -5.73 -13.02 -4.47
C ALA A 27 -6.25 -13.46 -5.84
N VAL A 28 -5.48 -13.21 -6.91
CA VAL A 28 -5.87 -13.61 -8.27
C VAL A 28 -5.96 -15.14 -8.40
N MET A 29 -4.92 -15.86 -7.97
CA MET A 29 -4.85 -17.31 -8.15
C MET A 29 -5.93 -18.04 -7.34
N LYS A 30 -6.19 -17.61 -6.09
CA LYS A 30 -7.26 -18.17 -5.25
C LYS A 30 -8.62 -17.97 -5.90
N GLU A 31 -8.88 -16.78 -6.41
CA GLU A 31 -10.16 -16.40 -7.00
C GLU A 31 -10.41 -17.12 -8.34
N LEU A 32 -9.36 -17.45 -9.10
CA LEU A 32 -9.44 -18.35 -10.26
C LEU A 32 -9.78 -19.79 -9.85
N ALA A 33 -9.12 -20.33 -8.82
CA ALA A 33 -9.43 -21.68 -8.36
C ALA A 33 -10.85 -21.79 -7.78
N LEU A 34 -11.34 -20.78 -7.07
CA LEU A 34 -12.72 -20.73 -6.58
C LEU A 34 -13.76 -20.71 -7.71
N ARG A 35 -13.39 -20.23 -8.91
CA ARG A 35 -14.22 -20.30 -10.12
C ARG A 35 -14.17 -21.66 -10.83
N GLY A 36 -13.43 -22.63 -10.29
CA GLY A 36 -13.36 -24.00 -10.80
C GLY A 36 -12.16 -24.30 -11.68
N HIS A 37 -11.22 -23.36 -11.88
CA HIS A 37 -9.98 -23.61 -12.62
C HIS A 37 -9.00 -24.49 -11.84
N GLU A 38 -8.21 -25.33 -12.51
CA GLU A 38 -7.12 -26.08 -11.86
C GLU A 38 -5.85 -25.24 -11.84
N LEU A 39 -5.27 -24.98 -10.66
CA LEU A 39 -4.11 -24.10 -10.50
C LEU A 39 -2.89 -24.91 -10.09
N VAL A 40 -1.74 -24.64 -10.72
CA VAL A 40 -0.42 -25.06 -10.25
C VAL A 40 0.40 -23.79 -10.02
N VAL A 41 0.84 -23.53 -8.79
CA VAL A 41 1.48 -22.27 -8.41
C VAL A 41 2.84 -22.51 -7.75
N ILE A 42 3.90 -21.98 -8.35
CA ILE A 42 5.24 -21.92 -7.77
C ILE A 42 5.34 -20.64 -6.94
N THR A 43 5.49 -20.77 -5.62
CA THR A 43 5.51 -19.62 -4.71
C THR A 43 6.40 -19.85 -3.49
N PRO A 44 7.13 -18.81 -3.01
CA PRO A 44 7.87 -18.87 -1.75
C PRO A 44 6.96 -18.69 -0.53
N TYR A 45 5.66 -18.42 -0.76
CA TYR A 45 4.66 -18.28 0.29
C TYR A 45 3.41 -19.06 -0.09
N PRO A 46 3.38 -20.38 0.16
CA PRO A 46 2.17 -21.16 -0.06
C PRO A 46 1.06 -20.74 0.93
N MET A 47 -0.19 -20.77 0.48
CA MET A 47 -1.38 -20.54 1.31
C MET A 47 -1.75 -21.76 2.12
N ARG A 48 -1.53 -22.96 1.57
CA ARG A 48 -1.87 -24.27 2.15
C ARG A 48 -3.33 -24.34 2.63
N ASP A 49 -4.24 -23.79 1.83
CA ASP A 49 -5.67 -23.75 2.14
C ASP A 49 -6.31 -25.10 1.76
N PRO A 50 -6.66 -25.97 2.73
CA PRO A 50 -7.16 -27.32 2.45
C PRO A 50 -8.57 -27.31 1.84
N SER A 51 -9.27 -26.17 1.86
CA SER A 51 -10.60 -26.04 1.26
C SER A 51 -10.57 -25.98 -0.27
N ILE A 52 -9.42 -25.67 -0.86
CA ILE A 52 -9.26 -25.47 -2.30
C ILE A 52 -8.56 -26.70 -2.89
N LYS A 53 -9.34 -27.66 -3.40
CA LYS A 53 -8.82 -28.96 -3.87
C LYS A 53 -8.11 -28.90 -5.22
N ASN A 54 -8.43 -27.90 -6.03
CA ASN A 54 -7.93 -27.66 -7.38
C ASN A 54 -6.77 -26.64 -7.39
N TYR A 55 -5.95 -26.61 -6.32
CA TYR A 55 -4.87 -25.64 -6.15
C TYR A 55 -3.60 -26.35 -5.63
N THR A 56 -2.67 -26.62 -6.54
CA THR A 56 -1.39 -27.26 -6.25
C THR A 56 -0.31 -26.21 -6.04
N GLU A 57 0.41 -26.27 -4.92
CA GLU A 57 1.49 -25.33 -4.59
C GLU A 57 2.85 -26.03 -4.62
N ILE A 58 3.77 -25.49 -5.43
CA ILE A 58 5.19 -25.85 -5.40
C ILE A 58 5.90 -24.85 -4.48
N ASP A 59 6.23 -25.32 -3.28
CA ASP A 59 6.80 -24.50 -2.20
C ASP A 59 8.29 -24.25 -2.43
N VAL A 60 8.64 -22.99 -2.71
CA VAL A 60 10.03 -22.54 -2.87
C VAL A 60 10.46 -21.59 -1.73
N SER A 61 9.82 -21.69 -0.56
CA SER A 61 10.06 -20.83 0.61
C SER A 61 11.50 -20.90 1.16
N PHE A 62 12.28 -21.93 0.80
CA PHE A 62 13.69 -22.01 1.15
C PHE A 62 14.51 -20.82 0.61
N MET A 63 14.08 -20.22 -0.50
CA MET A 63 14.71 -19.04 -1.11
C MET A 63 14.61 -17.79 -0.22
N ASN A 64 13.69 -17.74 0.74
CA ASN A 64 13.52 -16.62 1.67
C ASN A 64 14.81 -16.32 2.46
N LYS A 65 15.62 -17.35 2.74
CA LYS A 65 16.92 -17.20 3.42
C LYS A 65 17.93 -16.42 2.56
N ALA A 66 17.95 -16.66 1.25
CA ALA A 66 18.82 -15.94 0.32
C ALA A 66 18.41 -14.46 0.17
N TRP A 67 17.11 -14.18 0.22
CA TRP A 67 16.57 -12.81 0.22
C TRP A 67 16.99 -12.01 1.45
N GLN A 68 16.84 -12.62 2.63
CA GLN A 68 17.12 -11.94 3.90
C GLN A 68 18.61 -11.70 4.14
N SER A 69 19.49 -12.50 3.53
CA SER A 69 20.93 -12.32 3.64
C SER A 69 21.49 -11.23 2.73
N GLN A 70 20.80 -10.91 1.62
CA GLN A 70 21.26 -9.95 0.61
C GLN A 70 20.59 -8.57 0.75
N PHE A 71 19.35 -8.49 1.26
CA PHE A 71 18.59 -7.23 1.37
C PHE A 71 18.39 -6.77 2.82
N ASN A 72 19.28 -5.89 3.30
CA ASN A 72 19.07 -5.13 4.54
C ASN A 72 18.44 -3.76 4.22
N PHE A 73 17.10 -3.69 4.19
CA PHE A 73 16.35 -2.46 3.87
C PHE A 73 16.68 -1.27 4.80
N VAL A 74 17.21 -1.54 6.00
CA VAL A 74 17.69 -0.53 6.94
C VAL A 74 18.88 0.25 6.36
N GLU A 75 19.84 -0.44 5.74
CA GLU A 75 21.07 0.18 5.23
C GLU A 75 20.81 1.00 3.97
N GLY A 76 19.90 0.55 3.10
CA GLY A 76 19.42 1.34 1.96
C GLY A 76 18.75 2.65 2.40
N ARG A 77 17.94 2.62 3.46
CA ARG A 77 17.28 3.81 4.05
C ARG A 77 18.20 4.74 4.84
N ARG A 78 19.47 4.35 5.07
CA ARG A 78 20.50 5.21 5.68
C ARG A 78 21.24 6.10 4.66
N GLY A 79 20.86 6.05 3.38
CA GLY A 79 21.26 7.07 2.37
C GLY A 79 22.54 6.79 1.58
N LYS A 80 22.94 5.53 1.37
CA LYS A 80 24.16 5.18 0.62
C LYS A 80 23.95 4.47 -0.74
N ILE A 81 22.71 4.27 -1.20
CA ILE A 81 22.41 3.54 -2.44
C ILE A 81 21.55 4.42 -3.36
N THR A 82 22.05 4.70 -4.58
CA THR A 82 21.32 5.43 -5.63
C THR A 82 20.29 4.53 -6.32
N ALA A 83 19.33 5.08 -7.06
CA ALA A 83 18.39 4.27 -7.86
C ALA A 83 19.12 3.31 -8.82
N HIS A 84 20.22 3.77 -9.42
CA HIS A 84 21.12 2.93 -10.22
C HIS A 84 21.71 1.77 -9.40
N GLY A 85 22.30 2.09 -8.23
CA GLY A 85 22.88 1.07 -7.35
C GLY A 85 21.87 0.08 -6.79
N MET A 86 20.62 0.51 -6.61
CA MET A 86 19.51 -0.36 -6.20
C MET A 86 19.14 -1.33 -7.33
N MET A 87 19.00 -0.84 -8.56
CA MET A 87 18.67 -1.68 -9.72
C MET A 87 19.73 -2.74 -10.02
N VAL A 88 21.01 -2.36 -10.02
CA VAL A 88 22.12 -3.31 -10.23
C VAL A 88 22.07 -4.43 -9.19
N LYS A 89 21.99 -4.07 -7.90
CA LYS A 89 21.91 -5.07 -6.81
C LYS A 89 20.67 -5.95 -6.89
N GLN A 90 19.51 -5.38 -7.23
CA GLN A 90 18.27 -6.15 -7.35
C GLN A 90 18.31 -7.15 -8.51
N GLN A 91 19.00 -6.82 -9.60
CA GLN A 91 19.06 -7.67 -10.78
C GLN A 91 20.08 -8.82 -10.66
N ASP A 92 21.24 -8.58 -10.05
CA ASP A 92 22.18 -9.66 -9.67
C ASP A 92 21.51 -10.68 -8.77
N PHE A 93 20.74 -10.17 -7.81
CA PHE A 93 20.00 -10.99 -6.87
C PHE A 93 18.81 -11.73 -7.53
N GLY A 94 18.16 -11.12 -8.53
CA GLY A 94 17.15 -11.78 -9.36
C GLY A 94 17.69 -13.03 -10.07
N GLY A 95 18.94 -12.99 -10.55
CA GLY A 95 19.60 -14.16 -11.13
C GLY A 95 19.77 -15.31 -10.13
N LEU A 96 20.16 -15.00 -8.89
CA LEU A 96 20.23 -15.99 -7.81
C LEU A 96 18.86 -16.62 -7.50
N LEU A 97 17.80 -15.82 -7.44
CA LEU A 97 16.44 -16.34 -7.22
C LEU A 97 16.00 -17.29 -8.33
N CYS A 98 16.25 -16.94 -9.60
CA CYS A 98 15.97 -17.81 -10.74
C CYS A 98 16.72 -19.14 -10.62
N GLU A 99 18.03 -19.11 -10.35
CA GLU A 99 18.84 -20.32 -10.22
C GLU A 99 18.34 -21.22 -9.09
N LEU A 100 18.01 -20.63 -7.93
CA LEU A 100 17.48 -21.38 -6.78
C LEU A 100 16.12 -22.01 -7.12
N MET A 101 15.18 -21.24 -7.69
CA MET A 101 13.84 -21.73 -8.03
C MET A 101 13.91 -22.84 -9.08
N LEU A 102 14.64 -22.63 -10.18
CA LEU A 102 14.76 -23.61 -11.27
C LEU A 102 15.54 -24.85 -10.83
N SER A 103 16.40 -24.74 -9.82
CA SER A 103 17.11 -25.88 -9.24
C SER A 103 16.23 -26.77 -8.34
N HIS A 104 15.06 -26.28 -7.91
CA HIS A 104 14.17 -27.00 -6.99
C HIS A 104 13.66 -28.31 -7.61
N PRO A 105 13.66 -29.45 -6.88
CA PRO A 105 13.31 -30.76 -7.44
C PRO A 105 11.95 -30.81 -8.14
N GLN A 106 10.90 -30.26 -7.52
CA GLN A 106 9.56 -30.23 -8.13
C GLN A 106 9.46 -29.30 -9.33
N VAL A 107 10.29 -28.24 -9.37
CA VAL A 107 10.34 -27.32 -10.52
C VAL A 107 11.08 -28.01 -11.67
N LYS A 108 12.17 -28.71 -11.40
CA LYS A 108 12.87 -29.55 -12.39
C LYS A 108 11.97 -30.62 -12.96
N GLU A 109 11.21 -31.32 -12.11
CA GLU A 109 10.24 -32.32 -12.54
C GLU A 109 9.17 -31.71 -13.45
N LEU A 110 8.64 -30.53 -13.09
CA LEU A 110 7.69 -29.80 -13.94
C LEU A 110 8.31 -29.46 -15.31
N ILE A 111 9.56 -28.99 -15.33
CA ILE A 111 10.28 -28.65 -16.57
C ILE A 111 10.57 -29.91 -17.41
N SER A 112 10.97 -31.01 -16.78
CA SER A 112 11.41 -32.24 -17.44
C SER A 112 10.31 -33.24 -17.77
N SER A 113 9.08 -33.01 -17.26
CA SER A 113 7.90 -33.81 -17.63
C SER A 113 7.78 -33.88 -19.15
N GLN A 114 7.20 -34.94 -19.74
CA GLN A 114 6.99 -34.92 -21.18
C GLN A 114 5.95 -33.85 -21.54
N GLU A 115 6.02 -33.28 -22.74
CA GLU A 115 5.05 -32.26 -23.19
C GLU A 115 3.59 -32.75 -23.09
N ASN A 116 3.36 -34.07 -23.21
CA ASN A 116 2.04 -34.68 -23.09
C ASN A 116 1.61 -35.01 -21.65
N ASP A 117 2.50 -34.91 -20.66
CA ASP A 117 2.22 -35.29 -19.27
C ASP A 117 1.61 -34.15 -18.43
N GLN A 118 1.82 -32.90 -18.85
CA GLN A 118 1.33 -31.70 -18.18
C GLN A 118 0.85 -30.68 -19.22
N HIS A 119 -0.45 -30.46 -19.27
CA HIS A 119 -1.09 -29.44 -20.11
C HIS A 119 -1.44 -28.20 -19.27
N PHE A 120 -1.29 -27.01 -19.83
CA PHE A 120 -1.80 -25.76 -19.27
C PHE A 120 -2.55 -24.99 -20.36
N ASP A 121 -3.55 -24.21 -19.99
CA ASP A 121 -4.32 -23.34 -20.88
C ASP A 121 -3.87 -21.89 -20.82
N LEU A 122 -3.26 -21.48 -19.69
CA LEU A 122 -2.86 -20.12 -19.39
C LEU A 122 -1.72 -20.11 -18.38
N MET A 123 -0.86 -19.09 -18.45
CA MET A 123 0.24 -18.90 -17.50
C MET A 123 0.33 -17.48 -16.96
N PHE A 124 0.55 -17.33 -15.66
CA PHE A 124 0.89 -16.07 -15.00
C PHE A 124 2.37 -16.06 -14.60
N LEU A 125 3.10 -15.02 -14.98
CA LEU A 125 4.52 -14.87 -14.71
C LEU A 125 4.78 -13.58 -13.95
N GLU A 126 5.43 -13.66 -12.79
CA GLU A 126 5.89 -12.47 -12.07
C GLU A 126 6.95 -11.73 -12.89
N MET A 127 6.64 -10.52 -13.34
CA MET A 127 7.57 -9.70 -14.13
C MET A 127 8.40 -8.76 -13.26
N VAL A 128 9.00 -9.29 -12.19
CA VAL A 128 9.82 -8.55 -11.23
C VAL A 128 11.17 -9.23 -11.07
N LEU A 129 12.25 -8.56 -11.49
CA LEU A 129 13.67 -8.92 -11.28
C LEU A 129 14.15 -10.27 -11.88
N THR A 130 13.26 -11.11 -12.41
CA THR A 130 13.52 -12.54 -12.66
C THR A 130 13.18 -13.00 -14.10
N PRO A 131 13.70 -12.35 -15.16
CA PRO A 131 13.42 -12.78 -16.55
C PRO A 131 13.80 -14.23 -16.86
N GLY A 132 14.66 -14.87 -16.06
CA GLY A 132 14.99 -16.29 -16.17
C GLY A 132 13.77 -17.23 -16.15
N ILE A 133 12.64 -16.80 -15.57
CA ILE A 133 11.41 -17.59 -15.56
C ILE A 133 10.69 -17.61 -16.93
N PHE A 134 11.04 -16.73 -17.87
CA PHE A 134 10.40 -16.73 -19.19
C PHE A 134 10.72 -17.99 -20.01
N GLY A 135 11.70 -18.81 -19.59
CA GLY A 135 11.89 -20.15 -20.12
C GLY A 135 10.65 -21.05 -20.01
N PHE A 136 9.74 -20.79 -19.05
CA PHE A 136 8.45 -21.49 -18.99
C PHE A 136 7.57 -21.21 -20.21
N ILE A 137 7.71 -20.06 -20.89
CA ILE A 137 6.99 -19.77 -22.14
C ILE A 137 7.46 -20.69 -23.27
N HIS A 138 8.75 -21.01 -23.30
CA HIS A 138 9.28 -22.00 -24.24
C HIS A 138 8.76 -23.40 -23.91
N ARG A 139 8.78 -23.77 -22.63
CA ARG A 139 8.36 -25.10 -22.19
C ARG A 139 6.85 -25.34 -22.35
N PHE A 140 6.04 -24.33 -22.10
CA PHE A 140 4.58 -24.38 -22.20
C PHE A 140 4.12 -23.27 -23.15
N PRO A 141 3.94 -23.57 -24.46
CA PRO A 141 3.60 -22.58 -25.47
C PRO A 141 2.11 -22.20 -25.41
N VAL A 142 1.72 -21.58 -24.30
CA VAL A 142 0.36 -21.16 -23.98
C VAL A 142 0.30 -19.63 -23.86
N PRO A 143 -0.87 -19.01 -23.98
CA PRO A 143 -1.01 -17.59 -23.64
C PRO A 143 -0.43 -17.31 -22.24
N SER A 144 0.36 -16.25 -22.13
CA SER A 144 0.98 -15.86 -20.86
C SER A 144 0.62 -14.42 -20.49
N ILE A 145 0.43 -14.19 -19.20
CA ILE A 145 0.12 -12.90 -18.59
C ILE A 145 1.28 -12.57 -17.64
N GLY A 146 1.97 -11.47 -17.92
CA GLY A 146 2.89 -10.89 -16.96
C GLY A 146 2.11 -10.26 -15.81
N ILE A 147 2.55 -10.41 -14.57
CA ILE A 147 1.93 -9.74 -13.41
C ILE A 147 3.01 -9.13 -12.51
N THR A 148 2.80 -7.91 -12.02
CA THR A 148 3.73 -7.23 -11.10
C THR A 148 3.05 -6.95 -9.78
N SER A 149 3.75 -7.07 -8.65
CA SER A 149 3.21 -6.81 -7.31
C SER A 149 3.23 -5.35 -6.87
N PHE A 150 3.85 -4.48 -7.67
CA PHE A 150 3.87 -3.03 -7.54
C PHE A 150 3.92 -2.44 -8.95
N GLU A 151 4.24 -1.15 -9.07
CA GLU A 151 4.38 -0.49 -10.38
C GLU A 151 5.38 -1.21 -11.27
N ALA A 152 5.06 -1.27 -12.56
CA ALA A 152 5.88 -1.94 -13.55
C ALA A 152 7.08 -1.05 -13.96
N PHE A 153 8.22 -1.68 -14.22
CA PHE A 153 9.37 -1.01 -14.81
C PHE A 153 9.11 -0.71 -16.28
N SER A 154 9.78 0.31 -16.83
CA SER A 154 9.67 0.64 -18.27
C SER A 154 9.96 -0.58 -19.17
N ILE A 155 10.88 -1.44 -18.77
CA ILE A 155 11.19 -2.70 -19.48
C ILE A 155 10.03 -3.71 -19.49
N ASN A 156 9.16 -3.72 -18.46
CA ASN A 156 7.96 -4.55 -18.47
C ASN A 156 6.94 -4.00 -19.46
N TYR A 157 6.81 -2.68 -19.54
CA TYR A 157 5.95 -2.04 -20.54
C TYR A 157 6.38 -2.38 -21.97
N ASP A 158 7.69 -2.39 -22.25
CA ASP A 158 8.22 -2.82 -23.55
C ASP A 158 7.74 -4.24 -23.93
N SER A 159 7.57 -5.16 -22.96
CA SER A 159 7.19 -6.56 -23.23
C SER A 159 5.88 -6.73 -23.99
N VAL A 160 4.95 -5.79 -23.82
CA VAL A 160 3.64 -5.80 -24.47
C VAL A 160 3.51 -4.68 -25.51
N GLY A 161 4.63 -4.10 -25.95
CA GLY A 161 4.67 -3.04 -26.94
C GLY A 161 4.18 -1.68 -26.42
N ASN A 162 4.21 -1.46 -25.10
CA ASN A 162 3.72 -0.23 -24.52
C ASN A 162 4.74 0.93 -24.65
N PRO A 163 4.34 2.13 -25.12
CA PRO A 163 5.27 3.24 -25.32
C PRO A 163 5.83 3.79 -24.00
N ASN A 164 7.15 3.88 -23.93
CA ASN A 164 7.86 4.48 -22.79
C ASN A 164 8.21 5.95 -23.07
N LEU A 165 7.62 6.87 -22.30
CA LEU A 165 7.80 8.31 -22.44
C LEU A 165 8.48 8.92 -21.19
N PRO A 166 9.82 8.88 -21.09
CA PRO A 166 10.55 9.31 -19.89
C PRO A 166 10.41 10.80 -19.58
N ALA A 167 10.09 11.62 -20.59
CA ALA A 167 9.79 13.03 -20.41
C ALA A 167 8.48 13.27 -19.63
N TYR A 168 7.56 12.30 -19.70
CA TYR A 168 6.21 12.38 -19.11
C TYR A 168 6.11 11.55 -17.84
N ALA A 169 6.50 10.27 -17.89
CA ALA A 169 6.43 9.36 -16.76
C ALA A 169 7.83 8.91 -16.31
N PRO A 170 8.24 9.21 -15.07
CA PRO A 170 9.49 8.70 -14.53
C PRO A 170 9.37 7.20 -14.21
N ASP A 171 10.48 6.48 -14.29
CA ASP A 171 10.54 5.08 -13.85
C ASP A 171 10.35 4.96 -12.32
N VAL A 172 9.88 3.81 -11.82
CA VAL A 172 9.35 3.62 -10.46
C VAL A 172 10.32 4.00 -9.34
N PHE A 173 11.64 3.93 -9.58
CA PHE A 173 12.66 4.27 -8.59
C PHE A 173 13.17 5.71 -8.66
N LEU A 174 12.71 6.50 -9.63
CA LEU A 174 13.06 7.91 -9.70
C LEU A 174 12.11 8.72 -8.80
N PRO A 175 12.62 9.69 -8.01
CA PRO A 175 11.83 10.45 -7.04
C PRO A 175 10.98 11.56 -7.68
N TYR A 176 10.81 11.52 -9.00
CA TYR A 176 10.15 12.59 -9.76
C TYR A 176 8.67 12.30 -9.92
N SER A 177 7.86 13.36 -10.05
CA SER A 177 6.47 13.26 -10.44
C SER A 177 6.31 13.40 -11.97
N ASP A 178 5.08 13.57 -12.44
CA ASP A 178 4.76 13.95 -13.81
C ASP A 178 5.31 15.36 -14.16
N ARG A 179 5.37 16.27 -13.18
CA ARG A 179 5.94 17.62 -13.31
C ARG A 179 7.45 17.61 -13.11
N LYS A 180 8.18 17.68 -14.22
CA LYS A 180 9.64 17.67 -14.26
C LYS A 180 10.19 18.90 -14.99
N THR A 181 11.21 19.52 -14.40
CA THR A 181 12.08 20.48 -15.08
C THR A 181 12.76 19.84 -16.29
N PHE A 182 13.33 20.67 -17.16
CA PHE A 182 14.09 20.18 -18.31
C PHE A 182 15.18 19.17 -17.89
N PHE A 183 15.98 19.48 -16.87
CA PHE A 183 17.06 18.62 -16.41
C PHE A 183 16.58 17.31 -15.77
N GLU A 184 15.43 17.33 -15.07
CA GLU A 184 14.84 16.10 -14.52
C GLU A 184 14.28 15.20 -15.63
N ARG A 185 13.74 15.76 -16.71
CA ARG A 185 13.35 14.99 -17.91
C ARG A 185 14.56 14.35 -18.58
N VAL A 186 15.66 15.11 -18.70
CA VAL A 186 16.94 14.58 -19.21
C VAL A 186 17.43 13.43 -18.32
N HIS A 187 17.38 13.58 -16.99
CA HIS A 187 17.75 12.50 -16.09
C HIS A 187 16.85 11.26 -16.23
N CYS A 188 15.52 11.44 -16.37
CA CYS A 188 14.61 10.32 -16.63
C CYS A 188 14.93 9.61 -17.95
N LEU A 189 15.26 10.36 -19.00
CA LEU A 189 15.68 9.79 -20.28
C LEU A 189 16.98 9.01 -20.14
N LEU A 190 17.99 9.59 -19.49
CA LEU A 190 19.28 8.93 -19.26
C LEU A 190 19.12 7.66 -18.42
N PHE A 191 18.28 7.71 -17.38
CA PHE A 191 17.96 6.55 -16.56
C PHE A 191 17.24 5.46 -17.36
N LEU A 192 16.27 5.83 -18.21
CA LEU A 192 15.58 4.86 -19.08
C LEU A 192 16.55 4.19 -20.06
N LEU A 193 17.40 4.97 -20.72
CA LEU A 193 18.41 4.45 -21.65
C LEU A 193 19.37 3.51 -20.93
N TRP A 194 19.83 3.91 -19.75
CA TRP A 194 20.67 3.07 -18.91
C TRP A 194 19.94 1.79 -18.47
N LEU A 195 18.69 1.89 -18.02
CA LEU A 195 17.90 0.75 -17.55
C LEU A 195 17.69 -0.27 -18.68
N LYS A 196 17.34 0.20 -19.88
CA LYS A 196 17.20 -0.67 -21.06
C LYS A 196 18.52 -1.30 -21.43
N TYR A 197 19.60 -0.51 -21.48
CA TYR A 197 20.93 -1.04 -21.76
C TYR A 197 21.32 -2.13 -20.76
N HIS A 198 21.21 -1.83 -19.47
CA HIS A 198 21.57 -2.77 -18.42
C HIS A 198 20.68 -4.02 -18.45
N PHE A 199 19.37 -3.87 -18.65
CA PHE A 199 18.46 -5.02 -18.74
C PHE A 199 18.78 -5.93 -19.93
N TYR A 200 18.86 -5.39 -21.15
CA TYR A 200 19.05 -6.22 -22.36
C TYR A 200 20.48 -6.72 -22.56
N TYR A 201 21.50 -5.99 -22.08
CA TYR A 201 22.91 -6.34 -22.31
C TYR A 201 23.63 -6.89 -21.08
N THR A 202 23.02 -6.81 -19.89
CA THR A 202 23.58 -7.42 -18.67
C THR A 202 22.64 -8.46 -18.10
N VAL A 203 21.41 -8.07 -17.75
CA VAL A 203 20.50 -8.95 -17.00
C VAL A 203 20.00 -10.12 -17.84
N ILE A 204 19.49 -9.85 -19.03
CA ILE A 204 18.96 -10.89 -19.92
C ILE A 204 20.05 -11.91 -20.27
N PRO A 205 21.26 -11.55 -20.75
CA PRO A 205 22.31 -12.53 -21.03
C PRO A 205 22.69 -13.38 -19.81
N THR A 206 22.82 -12.75 -18.63
CA THR A 206 23.17 -13.48 -17.41
C THR A 206 22.09 -14.47 -17.00
N GLN A 207 20.81 -14.08 -17.06
CA GLN A 207 19.71 -14.98 -16.72
C GLN A 207 19.37 -15.98 -17.84
N ASP A 208 19.71 -15.68 -19.09
CA ASP A 208 19.58 -16.60 -20.23
C ASP A 208 20.53 -17.79 -20.07
N ALA A 209 21.77 -17.52 -19.67
CA ALA A 209 22.73 -18.56 -19.32
C ALA A 209 22.32 -19.40 -18.11
N ILE A 210 21.48 -18.87 -17.21
CA ILE A 210 20.87 -19.63 -16.11
C ILE A 210 19.73 -20.48 -16.65
N ALA A 211 18.78 -19.89 -17.36
CA ALA A 211 17.62 -20.57 -17.92
C ALA A 211 18.01 -21.73 -18.86
N ARG A 212 19.01 -21.56 -19.72
CA ARG A 212 19.53 -22.62 -20.62
C ARG A 212 20.02 -23.87 -19.89
N ARG A 213 20.56 -23.73 -18.68
CA ARG A 213 20.98 -24.91 -17.87
C ARG A 213 19.80 -25.78 -17.43
N HIS A 214 18.61 -25.19 -17.32
CA HIS A 214 17.41 -25.87 -16.82
C HIS A 214 16.42 -26.22 -17.94
N PHE A 215 16.21 -25.33 -18.90
CA PHE A 215 15.30 -25.51 -20.03
C PHE A 215 15.98 -26.08 -21.29
N GLY A 216 17.31 -26.12 -21.32
CA GLY A 216 18.11 -26.64 -22.43
C GLY A 216 18.53 -25.55 -23.44
N GLU A 217 19.56 -25.88 -24.22
CA GLU A 217 20.16 -24.98 -25.22
C GLU A 217 19.26 -24.68 -26.42
N ALA A 218 18.21 -25.48 -26.65
CA ALA A 218 17.23 -25.26 -27.70
C ALA A 218 16.25 -24.10 -27.40
N MET A 219 16.24 -23.60 -26.16
CA MET A 219 15.39 -22.48 -25.76
C MET A 219 15.70 -21.22 -26.59
N PRO A 220 14.67 -20.50 -27.10
CA PRO A 220 14.85 -19.17 -27.68
C PRO A 220 15.53 -18.23 -26.68
N TYR A 221 16.21 -17.19 -27.19
CA TYR A 221 16.85 -16.21 -26.31
C TYR A 221 15.81 -15.57 -25.39
N LEU A 222 16.11 -15.45 -24.08
CA LEU A 222 15.18 -14.85 -23.11
C LEU A 222 14.74 -13.44 -23.50
N GLY A 223 15.59 -12.69 -24.21
CA GLY A 223 15.23 -11.38 -24.73
C GLY A 223 14.07 -11.42 -25.73
N ASP A 224 13.94 -12.51 -26.49
CA ASP A 224 12.80 -12.73 -27.41
C ASP A 224 11.56 -13.21 -26.64
N LEU A 225 11.77 -14.06 -25.61
CA LEU A 225 10.69 -14.56 -24.76
C LEU A 225 10.10 -13.46 -23.87
N HIS A 226 10.89 -12.44 -23.51
CA HIS A 226 10.43 -11.26 -22.77
C HIS A 226 9.27 -10.55 -23.46
N PHE A 227 9.17 -10.58 -24.79
CA PHE A 227 8.08 -9.94 -25.55
C PHE A 227 6.90 -10.87 -25.89
N LYS A 228 6.85 -12.07 -25.31
CA LYS A 228 5.79 -13.05 -25.56
C LYS A 228 4.53 -12.92 -24.68
N PRO A 229 4.57 -12.37 -23.45
CA PRO A 229 3.34 -12.13 -22.70
C PRO A 229 2.30 -11.36 -23.51
N SER A 230 1.08 -11.86 -23.54
CA SER A 230 -0.04 -11.26 -24.28
C SER A 230 -0.66 -10.09 -23.52
N MET A 231 -0.54 -10.10 -22.19
CA MET A 231 -1.01 -9.04 -21.30
C MET A 231 -0.03 -8.82 -20.15
N LEU A 232 -0.09 -7.62 -19.58
CA LEU A 232 0.66 -7.20 -18.39
C LEU A 232 -0.32 -6.67 -17.34
N PHE A 233 -0.44 -7.39 -16.23
CA PHE A 233 -1.23 -7.03 -15.06
C PHE A 233 -0.37 -6.24 -14.09
N VAL A 234 -0.64 -4.95 -13.93
CA VAL A 234 0.14 -4.06 -13.08
C VAL A 234 -0.58 -3.84 -11.76
N THR A 235 0.02 -4.22 -10.63
CA THR A 235 -0.59 -3.99 -9.31
C THR A 235 -0.37 -2.56 -8.84
N THR A 236 -1.06 -1.64 -9.50
CA THR A 236 -1.11 -0.24 -9.13
C THR A 236 -2.47 0.35 -9.49
N ASP A 237 -3.10 1.02 -8.53
CA ASP A 237 -4.16 1.95 -8.90
C ASP A 237 -3.55 3.09 -9.74
N PHE A 238 -4.15 3.39 -10.89
CA PHE A 238 -3.68 4.37 -11.86
C PHE A 238 -3.67 5.78 -11.28
N ILE A 239 -4.66 5.99 -10.43
CA ILE A 239 -4.93 7.03 -9.48
C ILE A 239 -3.50 7.35 -8.85
N PHE A 240 -2.68 6.37 -8.42
CA PHE A 240 -1.44 6.59 -7.63
C PHE A 240 -0.20 7.08 -8.39
N HIS A 241 -0.19 7.01 -9.72
CA HIS A 241 1.01 7.20 -10.53
C HIS A 241 0.79 8.21 -11.65
N SER A 242 1.89 8.70 -12.22
CA SER A 242 1.83 9.56 -13.41
C SER A 242 1.06 8.84 -14.51
N PRO A 243 0.13 9.52 -15.21
CA PRO A 243 -0.58 8.93 -16.33
C PRO A 243 0.44 8.39 -17.34
N ARG A 244 0.14 7.24 -17.95
CA ARG A 244 0.97 6.65 -19.00
C ARG A 244 0.06 6.28 -20.17
N PRO A 245 0.51 6.47 -21.42
CA PRO A 245 -0.14 5.83 -22.54
C PRO A 245 -0.01 4.32 -22.37
N ASN A 246 -1.13 3.65 -22.12
CA ASN A 246 -1.21 2.21 -21.97
C ASN A 246 -1.92 1.60 -23.19
N VAL A 247 -1.29 0.61 -23.79
CA VAL A 247 -1.92 -0.24 -24.81
C VAL A 247 -2.96 -1.16 -24.14
N PRO A 248 -3.96 -1.69 -24.86
CA PRO A 248 -4.99 -2.56 -24.29
C PRO A 248 -4.48 -3.82 -23.57
N ALA A 249 -3.24 -4.24 -23.88
CA ALA A 249 -2.59 -5.36 -23.21
C ALA A 249 -2.15 -5.06 -21.77
N VAL A 250 -2.14 -3.80 -21.33
CA VAL A 250 -1.81 -3.42 -19.94
C VAL A 250 -3.10 -3.28 -19.13
N VAL A 251 -3.24 -4.09 -18.08
CA VAL A 251 -4.40 -4.11 -17.18
C VAL A 251 -3.95 -3.75 -15.77
N HIS A 252 -4.55 -2.72 -15.17
CA HIS A 252 -4.27 -2.39 -13.77
C HIS A 252 -5.17 -3.22 -12.84
N ILE A 253 -4.59 -3.77 -11.77
CA ILE A 253 -5.30 -4.54 -10.74
C ILE A 253 -5.01 -3.97 -9.35
N THR A 254 -6.03 -3.86 -8.48
CA THR A 254 -5.89 -3.33 -7.11
C THR A 254 -6.12 -4.42 -6.06
N PRO A 255 -5.30 -4.48 -4.99
CA PRO A 255 -5.46 -5.44 -3.90
C PRO A 255 -6.48 -5.03 -2.83
N TYR A 256 -7.17 -3.89 -2.98
CA TYR A 256 -8.20 -3.44 -2.05
C TYR A 256 -9.60 -3.69 -2.61
N PRO A 257 -10.31 -4.74 -2.16
CA PRO A 257 -11.72 -4.91 -2.45
C PRO A 257 -12.57 -4.27 -1.35
N MET A 258 -13.47 -3.35 -1.72
CA MET A 258 -14.68 -3.04 -0.95
C MET A 258 -15.94 -3.26 -1.80
N ARG A 259 -15.89 -4.19 -2.75
CA ARG A 259 -17.14 -4.76 -3.29
C ARG A 259 -17.46 -6.01 -2.49
N ASP A 260 -18.24 -5.86 -1.41
CA ASP A 260 -19.07 -6.97 -0.95
C ASP A 260 -20.24 -7.11 -1.94
N PRO A 261 -20.25 -8.13 -2.82
CA PRO A 261 -21.29 -8.26 -3.84
C PRO A 261 -22.68 -8.54 -3.22
N SER A 262 -22.73 -8.89 -1.92
CA SER A 262 -23.99 -9.07 -1.20
C SER A 262 -24.68 -7.76 -0.84
N ILE A 263 -23.93 -6.63 -0.79
CA ILE A 263 -24.48 -5.31 -0.49
C ILE A 263 -24.89 -4.64 -1.80
N LYS A 264 -26.14 -4.88 -2.20
CA LYS A 264 -26.71 -4.40 -3.47
C LYS A 264 -26.97 -2.89 -3.50
N ASN A 265 -27.00 -2.23 -2.35
CA ASN A 265 -27.32 -0.81 -2.17
C ASN A 265 -26.09 0.01 -1.74
N TYR A 266 -24.91 -0.34 -2.24
CA TYR A 266 -23.65 0.33 -1.94
C TYR A 266 -22.90 0.66 -3.22
N THR A 267 -22.53 1.94 -3.37
CA THR A 267 -21.72 2.44 -4.46
C THR A 267 -20.46 3.04 -3.86
N GLU A 268 -19.31 2.57 -4.31
CA GLU A 268 -18.02 3.11 -3.93
C GLU A 268 -17.28 3.65 -5.13
N ILE A 269 -16.73 4.84 -4.96
CA ILE A 269 -15.78 5.44 -5.89
C ILE A 269 -14.39 5.13 -5.32
N ASP A 270 -13.67 4.20 -5.96
CA ASP A 270 -12.33 3.83 -5.54
C ASP A 270 -11.38 5.01 -5.76
N VAL A 271 -10.90 5.56 -4.65
CA VAL A 271 -9.89 6.61 -4.61
C VAL A 271 -8.64 6.10 -3.90
N SER A 272 -8.35 4.80 -4.00
CA SER A 272 -7.26 4.19 -3.25
C SER A 272 -5.94 4.89 -3.57
N PHE A 273 -5.77 5.48 -4.77
CA PHE A 273 -4.61 6.31 -5.16
C PHE A 273 -4.04 7.29 -4.21
N MET A 274 -4.90 7.80 -3.38
CA MET A 274 -4.42 8.83 -2.50
C MET A 274 -3.37 8.21 -1.55
N ASN A 275 -3.41 6.90 -1.27
CA ASN A 275 -2.39 6.15 -0.52
C ASN A 275 -0.92 6.20 -1.03
N LYS A 276 -0.58 6.37 -2.32
CA LYS A 276 0.82 6.49 -2.79
C LYS A 276 1.24 7.95 -2.83
N ALA A 277 0.32 8.87 -3.13
CA ALA A 277 0.54 10.27 -2.78
C ALA A 277 0.83 10.41 -1.27
N TRP A 278 0.11 9.67 -0.44
CA TRP A 278 0.29 9.60 1.01
C TRP A 278 1.63 8.95 1.41
N GLN A 279 1.93 7.75 0.92
CA GLN A 279 3.17 7.04 1.25
C GLN A 279 4.43 7.73 0.72
N SER A 280 4.33 8.48 -0.37
CA SER A 280 5.46 9.25 -0.93
C SER A 280 5.74 10.54 -0.14
N GLN A 281 4.72 11.15 0.46
CA GLN A 281 4.85 12.41 1.20
C GLN A 281 5.08 12.20 2.71
N PHE A 282 4.55 11.10 3.29
CA PHE A 282 4.63 10.79 4.73
C PHE A 282 5.62 9.68 5.08
N ASN A 283 6.88 10.04 5.31
CA ASN A 283 7.85 9.18 6.01
C ASN A 283 7.93 9.56 7.50
N PHE A 284 7.13 8.90 8.34
CA PHE A 284 7.05 9.16 9.80
C PHE A 284 8.39 9.00 10.55
N VAL A 285 9.41 8.40 9.92
CA VAL A 285 10.76 8.25 10.49
C VAL A 285 11.52 9.58 10.50
N GLU A 286 11.24 10.52 9.57
CA GLU A 286 11.90 11.83 9.53
C GLU A 286 11.33 12.81 10.55
N GLY A 287 10.00 12.84 10.74
CA GLY A 287 9.36 13.72 11.73
C GLY A 287 9.85 13.48 13.16
N ARG A 288 10.16 12.22 13.52
CA ARG A 288 10.65 11.84 14.86
C ARG A 288 12.17 12.01 15.07
N ARG A 289 12.95 12.39 14.05
CA ARG A 289 14.38 12.72 14.18
C ARG A 289 14.65 14.12 14.76
N GLY A 290 13.63 14.80 15.28
CA GLY A 290 13.77 16.08 15.99
C GLY A 290 14.00 17.32 15.12
N LYS A 291 13.76 17.24 13.80
CA LYS A 291 14.02 18.35 12.86
C LYS A 291 12.78 19.12 12.37
N ILE A 292 11.57 18.69 12.73
CA ILE A 292 10.31 19.34 12.31
C ILE A 292 9.52 19.74 13.56
N THR A 293 9.20 21.03 13.68
CA THR A 293 8.36 21.56 14.75
C THR A 293 6.89 21.19 14.52
N ALA A 294 6.04 21.26 15.56
CA ALA A 294 4.59 21.08 15.42
C ALA A 294 4.00 21.98 14.30
N HIS A 295 4.48 23.22 14.21
CA HIS A 295 4.13 24.17 13.15
C HIS A 295 4.50 23.63 11.76
N GLY A 296 5.76 23.22 11.57
CA GLY A 296 6.22 22.70 10.28
C GLY A 296 5.55 21.39 9.86
N MET A 297 5.13 20.57 10.83
CA MET A 297 4.36 19.35 10.56
C MET A 297 2.94 19.69 10.08
N MET A 298 2.28 20.65 10.72
CA MET A 298 0.94 21.09 10.34
C MET A 298 0.90 21.72 8.94
N VAL A 299 1.85 22.63 8.63
CA VAL A 299 1.95 23.25 7.29
C VAL A 299 2.07 22.18 6.20
N LYS A 300 3.00 21.23 6.39
CA LYS A 300 3.18 20.13 5.43
C LYS A 300 1.93 19.27 5.26
N GLN A 301 1.22 18.98 6.36
CA GLN A 301 -0.02 18.22 6.31
C GLN A 301 -1.12 18.95 5.54
N GLN A 302 -1.25 20.27 5.72
CA GLN A 302 -2.30 21.05 5.09
C GLN A 302 -2.02 21.33 3.61
N ASP A 303 -0.76 21.57 3.23
CA ASP A 303 -0.33 21.64 1.83
C ASP A 303 -0.63 20.32 1.10
N PHE A 304 -0.30 19.20 1.75
CA PHE A 304 -0.59 17.88 1.23
C PHE A 304 -2.10 17.62 1.12
N GLY A 305 -2.89 18.11 2.08
CA GLY A 305 -4.35 18.08 2.01
C GLY A 305 -4.91 18.79 0.77
N GLY A 306 -4.33 19.93 0.36
CA GLY A 306 -4.71 20.60 -0.88
C GLY A 306 -4.50 19.72 -2.12
N LEU A 307 -3.37 19.00 -2.17
CA LEU A 307 -3.09 18.03 -3.24
C LEU A 307 -4.10 16.88 -3.23
N LEU A 308 -4.37 16.29 -2.07
CA LEU A 308 -5.36 15.21 -1.95
C LEU A 308 -6.75 15.66 -2.42
N CYS A 309 -7.15 16.87 -2.06
CA CYS A 309 -8.43 17.43 -2.48
C CYS A 309 -8.51 17.62 -4.00
N GLU A 310 -7.47 18.18 -4.63
CA GLU A 310 -7.42 18.35 -6.08
C GLU A 310 -7.47 17.00 -6.80
N LEU A 311 -6.73 15.99 -6.30
CA LEU A 311 -6.75 14.64 -6.85
C LEU A 311 -8.14 14.01 -6.76
N MET A 312 -8.79 14.09 -5.60
CA MET A 312 -10.12 13.53 -5.38
C MET A 312 -11.17 14.20 -6.27
N LEU A 313 -11.26 15.53 -6.28
CA LEU A 313 -12.24 16.27 -7.08
C LEU A 313 -11.98 16.15 -8.58
N SER A 314 -10.74 15.85 -8.98
CA SER A 314 -10.40 15.59 -10.37
C SER A 314 -10.78 14.19 -10.86
N HIS A 315 -11.13 13.26 -9.97
CA HIS A 315 -11.44 11.88 -10.32
C HIS A 315 -12.68 11.79 -11.23
N PRO A 316 -12.66 11.03 -12.34
CA PRO A 316 -13.77 11.03 -13.32
C PRO A 316 -15.15 10.75 -12.71
N GLN A 317 -15.26 9.72 -11.86
CA GLN A 317 -16.54 9.38 -11.20
C GLN A 317 -16.97 10.46 -10.18
N VAL A 318 -16.01 11.18 -9.60
CA VAL A 318 -16.31 12.31 -8.70
C VAL A 318 -16.78 13.52 -9.50
N LYS A 319 -16.16 13.82 -10.65
CA LYS A 319 -16.65 14.85 -11.58
C LYS A 319 -18.03 14.53 -12.14
N GLU A 320 -18.29 13.27 -12.45
CA GLU A 320 -19.62 12.81 -12.86
C GLU A 320 -20.63 13.04 -11.74
N LEU A 321 -20.29 12.69 -10.49
CA LEU A 321 -21.12 12.99 -9.33
C LEU A 321 -21.39 14.51 -9.17
N ILE A 322 -20.36 15.35 -9.33
CA ILE A 322 -20.48 16.81 -9.26
C ILE A 322 -21.34 17.38 -10.39
N SER A 323 -21.23 16.85 -11.61
CA SER A 323 -21.90 17.36 -12.81
C SER A 323 -23.23 16.72 -13.15
N SER A 324 -23.60 15.62 -12.47
CA SER A 324 -24.91 14.97 -12.58
C SER A 324 -26.04 15.99 -12.42
N GLN A 325 -27.22 15.79 -13.01
CA GLN A 325 -28.33 16.72 -12.75
C GLN A 325 -28.84 16.53 -11.32
N GLU A 326 -29.32 17.60 -10.67
CA GLU A 326 -29.89 17.53 -9.32
C GLU A 326 -31.00 16.48 -9.16
N ASN A 327 -31.69 16.13 -10.25
CA ASN A 327 -32.77 15.13 -10.27
C ASN A 327 -32.30 13.68 -10.52
N ASP A 328 -31.02 13.45 -10.85
CA ASP A 328 -30.51 12.11 -11.19
C ASP A 328 -30.04 11.32 -9.96
N GLN A 329 -29.64 12.01 -8.89
CA GLN A 329 -29.23 11.40 -7.62
C GLN A 329 -29.66 12.24 -6.42
N HIS A 330 -30.44 11.62 -5.53
CA HIS A 330 -30.91 12.23 -4.28
C HIS A 330 -30.13 11.66 -3.09
N PHE A 331 -29.66 12.51 -2.20
CA PHE A 331 -29.04 12.14 -0.93
C PHE A 331 -29.87 12.71 0.22
N ASP A 332 -30.00 11.96 1.32
CA ASP A 332 -30.70 12.43 2.53
C ASP A 332 -29.75 12.99 3.59
N LEU A 333 -28.48 12.56 3.56
CA LEU A 333 -27.46 12.86 4.56
C LEU A 333 -26.07 12.74 3.95
N MET A 334 -25.16 13.62 4.34
CA MET A 334 -23.77 13.58 3.87
C MET A 334 -22.78 13.51 5.04
N PHE A 335 -21.81 12.61 4.94
CA PHE A 335 -20.64 12.57 5.83
C PHE A 335 -19.42 13.13 5.11
N LEU A 336 -18.66 13.98 5.78
CA LEU A 336 -17.47 14.63 5.22
C LEU A 336 -16.28 14.45 6.15
N GLU A 337 -15.19 13.90 5.63
CA GLU A 337 -13.93 13.83 6.38
C GLU A 337 -13.39 15.26 6.59
N MET A 338 -13.30 15.71 7.84
CA MET A 338 -12.82 17.05 8.20
C MET A 338 -11.33 17.06 8.53
N VAL A 339 -10.54 16.28 7.80
CA VAL A 339 -9.09 16.14 8.02
C VAL A 339 -8.35 16.57 6.75
N LEU A 340 -7.59 17.65 6.85
CA LEU A 340 -6.67 18.17 5.82
C LEU A 340 -7.29 18.68 4.50
N THR A 341 -8.54 18.34 4.17
CA THR A 341 -9.14 18.58 2.85
C THR A 341 -10.43 19.42 2.86
N PRO A 342 -10.46 20.67 3.38
CA PRO A 342 -11.66 21.51 3.34
C PRO A 342 -12.24 21.77 1.94
N GLY A 343 -11.49 21.57 0.85
CA GLY A 343 -12.02 21.72 -0.51
C GLY A 343 -13.17 20.76 -0.85
N ILE A 344 -13.34 19.65 -0.12
CA ILE A 344 -14.49 18.76 -0.30
C ILE A 344 -15.80 19.37 0.23
N PHE A 345 -15.75 20.45 1.01
CA PHE A 345 -16.98 21.10 1.51
C PHE A 345 -17.80 21.73 0.39
N GLY A 346 -17.26 21.86 -0.83
CA GLY A 346 -18.04 22.19 -2.03
C GLY A 346 -19.21 21.22 -2.28
N PHE A 347 -19.13 19.98 -1.80
CA PHE A 347 -20.26 19.04 -1.84
C PHE A 347 -21.47 19.51 -1.01
N ILE A 348 -21.27 20.34 0.03
CA ILE A 348 -22.38 20.94 0.80
C ILE A 348 -23.16 21.93 -0.06
N HIS A 349 -22.47 22.67 -0.93
CA HIS A 349 -23.13 23.53 -1.90
C HIS A 349 -23.85 22.71 -2.96
N ARG A 350 -23.18 21.66 -3.47
CA ARG A 350 -23.73 20.83 -4.55
C ARG A 350 -24.94 20.01 -4.11
N PHE A 351 -24.93 19.49 -2.88
CA PHE A 351 -25.99 18.67 -2.31
C PHE A 351 -26.45 19.34 -1.00
N PRO A 352 -27.53 20.15 -1.04
CA PRO A 352 -28.00 20.93 0.10
C PRO A 352 -28.76 20.05 1.11
N VAL A 353 -28.06 19.07 1.68
CA VAL A 353 -28.57 18.10 2.64
C VAL A 353 -27.91 18.32 3.99
N PRO A 354 -28.50 17.86 5.10
CA PRO A 354 -27.80 17.83 6.38
C PRO A 354 -26.43 17.15 6.23
N SER A 355 -25.38 17.77 6.78
CA SER A 355 -24.03 17.24 6.73
C SER A 355 -23.44 17.02 8.12
N ILE A 356 -22.64 15.97 8.25
CA ILE A 356 -21.93 15.58 9.46
C ILE A 356 -20.45 15.52 9.12
N GLY A 357 -19.64 16.27 9.86
CA GLY A 357 -18.18 16.14 9.80
C GLY A 357 -17.72 14.89 10.52
N ILE A 358 -16.75 14.16 10.00
CA ILE A 358 -16.09 13.04 10.68
C ILE A 358 -14.58 13.20 10.64
N THR A 359 -13.87 12.78 11.69
CA THR A 359 -12.40 12.75 11.70
C THR A 359 -11.89 11.34 11.91
N SER A 360 -10.82 10.96 11.22
CA SER A 360 -10.15 9.64 11.30
C SER A 360 -9.12 9.52 12.44
N PHE A 361 -8.82 10.62 13.13
CA PHE A 361 -8.07 10.69 14.39
C PHE A 361 -8.63 11.86 15.23
N GLU A 362 -7.97 12.22 16.34
CA GLU A 362 -8.39 13.36 17.17
C GLU A 362 -8.54 14.65 16.33
N ALA A 363 -9.60 15.41 16.62
CA ALA A 363 -9.94 16.59 15.86
C ALA A 363 -9.00 17.76 16.20
N PHE A 364 -8.66 18.57 15.19
CA PHE A 364 -7.95 19.82 15.41
C PHE A 364 -8.87 20.86 16.04
N SER A 365 -8.28 21.84 16.72
CA SER A 365 -9.06 22.94 17.31
C SER A 365 -9.95 23.66 16.28
N ILE A 366 -9.50 23.76 15.02
CA ILE A 366 -10.28 24.34 13.90
C ILE A 366 -11.50 23.50 13.51
N ASN A 367 -11.48 22.18 13.74
CA ASN A 367 -12.64 21.32 13.48
C ASN A 367 -13.71 21.56 14.54
N TYR A 368 -13.32 21.71 15.80
CA TYR A 368 -14.24 22.07 16.89
C TYR A 368 -14.96 23.40 16.63
N ASP A 369 -14.27 24.38 16.02
CA ASP A 369 -14.89 25.65 15.63
C ASP A 369 -16.06 25.46 14.65
N SER A 370 -16.04 24.44 13.78
CA SER A 370 -17.06 24.22 12.74
C SER A 370 -18.49 24.08 13.30
N VAL A 371 -18.61 23.58 14.53
CA VAL A 371 -19.89 23.38 15.23
C VAL A 371 -20.04 24.31 16.43
N GLY A 372 -19.25 25.39 16.49
CA GLY A 372 -19.29 26.38 17.56
C GLY A 372 -18.76 25.89 18.91
N ASN A 373 -17.92 24.85 18.91
CA ASN A 373 -17.40 24.30 20.16
C ASN A 373 -16.32 25.21 20.78
N PRO A 374 -16.36 25.49 22.10
CA PRO A 374 -15.36 26.34 22.74
C PRO A 374 -13.97 25.72 22.72
N ASN A 375 -12.98 26.47 22.23
CA ASN A 375 -11.57 26.10 22.26
C ASN A 375 -10.86 26.78 23.44
N LEU A 376 -10.48 25.99 24.44
CA LEU A 376 -9.79 26.46 25.65
C LEU A 376 -8.34 25.94 25.71
N PRO A 377 -7.37 26.61 25.04
CA PRO A 377 -5.98 26.12 24.94
C PRO A 377 -5.27 26.01 26.29
N ALA A 378 -5.77 26.72 27.30
CA ALA A 378 -5.29 26.62 28.68
C ALA A 378 -5.58 25.25 29.32
N TYR A 379 -6.67 24.59 28.92
CA TYR A 379 -7.14 23.32 29.50
C TYR A 379 -6.86 22.18 28.53
N ALA A 380 -7.31 22.29 27.28
CA ALA A 380 -7.12 21.29 26.24
C ALA A 380 -6.10 21.81 25.20
N PRO A 381 -4.86 21.28 25.17
CA PRO A 381 -3.93 21.59 24.09
C PRO A 381 -4.43 21.02 22.76
N ASP A 382 -3.91 21.55 21.66
CA ASP A 382 -4.13 20.97 20.33
C ASP A 382 -3.37 19.64 20.21
N VAL A 383 -3.87 18.70 19.40
CA VAL A 383 -3.32 17.34 19.24
C VAL A 383 -1.84 17.32 18.83
N PHE A 384 -1.35 18.39 18.22
CA PHE A 384 0.06 18.52 17.83
C PHE A 384 1.02 18.98 18.93
N LEU A 385 0.50 19.41 20.08
CA LEU A 385 1.31 19.86 21.18
C LEU A 385 1.57 18.71 22.18
N PRO A 386 2.79 18.60 22.73
CA PRO A 386 3.17 17.48 23.60
C PRO A 386 2.71 17.67 25.06
N TYR A 387 1.67 18.48 25.29
CA TYR A 387 1.24 18.87 26.62
C TYR A 387 0.03 18.06 27.09
N SER A 388 -0.09 17.86 28.40
CA SER A 388 -1.28 17.28 29.03
C SER A 388 -2.26 18.38 29.50
N ASP A 389 -3.26 18.00 30.29
CA ASP A 389 -4.16 18.91 30.99
C ASP A 389 -3.41 19.78 32.01
N ARG A 390 -2.34 19.26 32.62
CA ARG A 390 -1.47 19.98 33.57
C ARG A 390 -0.34 20.72 32.84
N LYS A 391 -0.40 22.06 32.86
CA LYS A 391 0.53 22.94 32.16
C LYS A 391 1.01 24.07 33.05
N THR A 392 2.29 24.40 32.94
CA THR A 392 2.86 25.65 33.48
C THR A 392 2.28 26.87 32.77
N PHE A 393 2.50 28.05 33.35
CA PHE A 393 2.07 29.31 32.73
C PHE A 393 2.60 29.45 31.29
N PHE A 394 3.90 29.19 31.07
CA PHE A 394 4.51 29.34 29.75
C PHE A 394 4.02 28.31 28.73
N GLU A 395 3.72 27.08 29.16
CA GLU A 395 3.12 26.07 28.28
C GLU A 395 1.69 26.43 27.88
N ARG A 396 0.91 27.03 28.78
CA ARG A 396 -0.42 27.59 28.45
C ARG A 396 -0.32 28.74 27.45
N VAL A 397 0.68 29.62 27.61
CA VAL A 397 0.96 30.70 26.64
C VAL A 397 1.34 30.09 25.29
N HIS A 398 2.19 29.07 25.24
CA HIS A 398 2.53 28.40 23.99
C HIS A 398 1.32 27.74 23.32
N CYS A 399 0.44 27.08 24.08
CA CYS A 399 -0.81 26.53 23.56
C CYS A 399 -1.71 27.61 22.94
N LEU A 400 -1.82 28.77 23.60
CA LEU A 400 -2.58 29.90 23.07
C LEU A 400 -1.96 30.44 21.78
N LEU A 401 -0.65 30.66 21.75
CA LEU A 401 0.05 31.15 20.56
C LEU A 401 -0.06 30.18 19.39
N PHE A 402 0.06 28.88 19.65
CA PHE A 402 -0.13 27.84 18.64
C PHE A 402 -1.58 27.83 18.11
N LEU A 403 -2.58 27.96 18.98
CA LEU A 403 -3.99 28.03 18.55
C LEU A 403 -4.25 29.26 17.68
N LEU A 404 -3.74 30.42 18.06
CA LEU A 404 -3.87 31.65 17.28
C LEU A 404 -3.21 31.51 15.91
N TRP A 405 -1.99 30.96 15.88
CA TRP A 405 -1.29 30.66 14.64
C TRP A 405 -2.05 29.66 13.77
N LEU A 406 -2.56 28.57 14.36
CA LEU A 406 -3.29 27.52 13.64
C LEU A 406 -4.56 28.08 13.00
N LYS A 407 -5.34 28.88 13.75
CA LYS A 407 -6.53 29.56 13.21
C LYS A 407 -6.15 30.52 12.10
N TYR A 408 -5.11 31.33 12.30
CA TYR A 408 -4.63 32.26 11.27
C TYR A 408 -4.24 31.51 9.99
N HIS A 409 -3.39 30.49 10.11
CA HIS A 409 -2.94 29.71 8.96
C HIS A 409 -4.10 28.99 8.26
N PHE A 410 -5.03 28.41 9.03
CA PHE A 410 -6.19 27.74 8.45
C PHE A 410 -7.10 28.69 7.68
N TYR A 411 -7.58 29.78 8.31
CA TYR A 411 -8.56 30.66 7.68
C TYR A 411 -7.97 31.60 6.63
N TYR A 412 -6.68 31.95 6.71
CA TYR A 412 -6.04 32.90 5.80
C TYR A 412 -5.05 32.27 4.81
N THR A 413 -4.71 30.98 4.95
CA THR A 413 -3.85 30.28 3.98
C THR A 413 -4.54 29.05 3.42
N VAL A 414 -5.01 28.14 4.26
CA VAL A 414 -5.55 26.85 3.82
C VAL A 414 -6.90 27.01 3.13
N ILE A 415 -7.86 27.68 3.78
CA ILE A 415 -9.20 27.88 3.23
C ILE A 415 -9.15 28.63 1.89
N PRO A 416 -8.49 29.80 1.74
CA PRO A 416 -8.41 30.49 0.45
C PRO A 416 -7.77 29.63 -0.66
N THR A 417 -6.74 28.86 -0.31
CA THR A 417 -6.04 27.99 -1.27
C THR A 417 -6.94 26.86 -1.75
N GLN A 418 -7.65 26.21 -0.85
CA GLN A 418 -8.58 25.13 -1.21
C GLN A 418 -9.90 25.66 -1.78
N ASP A 419 -10.29 26.91 -1.51
CA ASP A 419 -11.46 27.56 -2.12
C ASP A 419 -11.23 27.78 -3.61
N ALA A 420 -10.03 28.25 -3.97
CA ALA A 420 -9.61 28.34 -5.37
C ALA A 420 -9.57 26.97 -6.08
N ILE A 421 -9.29 25.88 -5.35
CA ILE A 421 -9.37 24.52 -5.87
C ILE A 421 -10.85 24.14 -6.08
N ALA A 422 -11.67 24.26 -5.05
CA ALA A 422 -13.08 23.88 -5.08
C ALA A 422 -13.87 24.64 -6.16
N ARG A 423 -13.65 25.96 -6.33
CA ARG A 423 -14.32 26.77 -7.37
C ARG A 423 -14.06 26.28 -8.79
N ARG A 424 -12.89 25.69 -9.07
CA ARG A 424 -12.60 25.11 -10.38
C ARG A 424 -13.47 23.89 -10.70
N HIS A 425 -13.93 23.17 -9.68
CA HIS A 425 -14.72 21.94 -9.83
C HIS A 425 -16.21 22.17 -9.62
N PHE A 426 -16.59 22.99 -8.64
CA PHE A 426 -17.98 23.27 -8.27
C PHE A 426 -18.53 24.57 -8.89
N GLY A 427 -17.67 25.41 -9.48
CA GLY A 427 -18.03 26.67 -10.13
C GLY A 427 -17.92 27.89 -9.22
N GLU A 428 -17.85 29.07 -9.85
CA GLU A 428 -17.69 30.37 -9.17
C GLU A 428 -18.93 30.80 -8.37
N ALA A 429 -20.09 30.19 -8.61
CA ALA A 429 -21.32 30.46 -7.86
C ALA A 429 -21.31 29.86 -6.44
N MET A 430 -20.35 28.99 -6.13
CA MET A 430 -20.21 28.37 -4.81
C MET A 430 -19.97 29.42 -3.72
N PRO A 431 -20.63 29.31 -2.54
CA PRO A 431 -20.27 30.09 -1.36
C PRO A 431 -18.80 29.90 -0.99
N TYR A 432 -18.23 30.85 -0.23
CA TYR A 432 -16.85 30.71 0.23
C TYR A 432 -16.70 29.46 1.10
N LEU A 433 -15.64 28.66 0.89
CA LEU A 433 -15.40 27.45 1.69
C LEU A 433 -15.32 27.73 3.19
N GLY A 434 -14.87 28.92 3.59
CA GLY A 434 -14.85 29.33 4.99
C GLY A 434 -16.25 29.39 5.60
N ASP A 435 -17.29 29.71 4.81
CA ASP A 435 -18.69 29.68 5.26
C ASP A 435 -19.23 28.24 5.26
N LEU A 436 -18.83 27.43 4.27
CA LEU A 436 -19.22 26.02 4.17
C LEU A 436 -18.61 25.17 5.30
N HIS A 437 -17.43 25.55 5.82
CA HIS A 437 -16.80 24.92 6.98
C HIS A 437 -17.68 24.89 8.22
N PHE A 438 -18.58 25.88 8.41
CA PHE A 438 -19.49 25.96 9.55
C PHE A 438 -20.89 25.40 9.28
N LYS A 439 -21.10 24.73 8.14
CA LYS A 439 -22.40 24.14 7.77
C LYS A 439 -22.67 22.76 8.37
N PRO A 440 -21.68 21.90 8.67
CA PRO A 440 -21.97 20.63 9.33
C PRO A 440 -22.77 20.82 10.62
N SER A 441 -23.85 20.05 10.77
CA SER A 441 -24.73 20.12 11.94
C SER A 441 -24.14 19.40 13.15
N MET A 442 -23.23 18.45 12.90
CA MET A 442 -22.52 17.68 13.91
C MET A 442 -21.08 17.39 13.49
N LEU A 443 -20.22 17.15 14.48
CA LEU A 443 -18.85 16.71 14.31
C LEU A 443 -18.65 15.38 15.06
N PHE A 444 -18.34 14.34 14.31
CA PHE A 444 -18.04 13.01 14.79
C PHE A 444 -16.53 12.86 14.93
N VAL A 445 -16.05 12.77 16.17
CA VAL A 445 -14.61 12.68 16.46
C VAL A 445 -14.27 11.25 16.83
N THR A 446 -13.36 10.59 16.10
CA THR A 446 -12.99 9.19 16.39
C THR A 446 -12.03 9.07 17.57
N THR A 447 -12.43 9.54 18.75
CA THR A 447 -11.66 9.42 19.99
C THR A 447 -12.51 8.97 21.17
N ASP A 448 -11.84 8.45 22.19
CA ASP A 448 -12.45 8.05 23.45
C ASP A 448 -12.11 9.08 24.54
N PHE A 449 -13.13 9.53 25.27
CA PHE A 449 -12.97 10.51 26.35
C PHE A 449 -12.05 10.02 27.48
N ILE A 450 -11.88 8.70 27.63
CA ILE A 450 -11.02 8.12 28.67
C ILE A 450 -9.54 8.44 28.40
N PHE A 451 -9.13 8.51 27.13
CA PHE A 451 -7.72 8.67 26.75
C PHE A 451 -7.32 10.13 26.45
N HIS A 452 -8.25 11.08 26.54
CA HIS A 452 -8.03 12.46 26.14
C HIS A 452 -8.28 13.44 27.29
N SER A 453 -7.67 14.62 27.20
CA SER A 453 -7.90 15.68 28.17
C SER A 453 -9.38 16.10 28.15
N PRO A 454 -10.00 16.36 29.32
CA PRO A 454 -11.38 16.84 29.37
C PRO A 454 -11.54 18.11 28.53
N ARG A 455 -12.47 18.05 27.56
CA ARG A 455 -12.80 19.17 26.68
C ARG A 455 -14.29 19.51 26.88
N PRO A 456 -14.64 20.80 27.03
CA PRO A 456 -16.03 21.21 27.02
C PRO A 456 -16.56 21.03 25.59
N ASN A 457 -17.40 20.01 25.41
CA ASN A 457 -18.02 19.70 24.14
C ASN A 457 -19.49 20.17 24.14
N VAL A 458 -19.89 20.86 23.08
CA VAL A 458 -21.30 21.13 22.77
C VAL A 458 -21.99 19.84 22.32
N PRO A 459 -23.33 19.75 22.41
CA PRO A 459 -24.05 18.54 21.99
C PRO A 459 -23.82 18.11 20.53
N ALA A 460 -23.40 19.04 19.66
CA ALA A 460 -23.08 18.76 18.26
C ALA A 460 -21.76 17.99 18.08
N VAL A 461 -20.91 17.89 19.11
CA VAL A 461 -19.69 17.06 19.08
C VAL A 461 -20.01 15.70 19.65
N VAL A 462 -19.94 14.67 18.79
CA VAL A 462 -20.17 13.27 19.18
C VAL A 462 -18.85 12.53 19.10
N GLN A 463 -18.42 11.95 20.21
CA GLN A 463 -17.22 11.12 20.26
C GLN A 463 -17.59 9.68 19.90
N LEU A 464 -16.88 9.13 18.92
CA LEU A 464 -17.06 7.79 18.42
C LEU A 464 -15.79 6.98 18.72
N SER A 465 -15.94 5.94 19.54
CA SER A 465 -14.85 5.03 19.88
C SER A 465 -15.17 3.64 19.38
N GLY A 466 -14.16 2.94 18.87
CA GLY A 466 -14.26 1.52 18.60
C GLY A 466 -15.23 1.06 17.50
N LEU A 467 -15.69 1.94 16.60
CA LEU A 467 -16.61 1.57 15.49
C LEU A 467 -16.06 0.46 14.59
N HIS A 468 -14.75 0.42 14.41
CA HIS A 468 -14.05 -0.57 13.61
C HIS A 468 -13.86 -1.91 14.35
N ILE A 469 -14.26 -2.00 15.63
CA ILE A 469 -14.01 -3.16 16.45
C ILE A 469 -15.13 -4.19 16.27
N ASN A 470 -14.81 -5.30 15.63
CA ASN A 470 -15.77 -6.36 15.29
C ASN A 470 -15.81 -7.45 16.36
N SER A 471 -16.89 -8.24 16.40
CA SER A 471 -16.96 -9.44 17.24
C SER A 471 -15.72 -10.33 17.03
N PRO A 472 -15.12 -10.86 18.11
CA PRO A 472 -13.91 -11.67 18.01
C PRO A 472 -14.11 -12.83 17.05
N LYS A 473 -13.17 -12.99 16.12
CA LYS A 473 -13.10 -14.16 15.25
C LYS A 473 -12.09 -15.15 15.86
N PRO A 474 -12.28 -16.46 15.66
CA PRO A 474 -11.28 -17.44 16.08
C PRO A 474 -9.91 -17.10 15.50
N LEU A 475 -8.89 -17.08 16.35
CA LEU A 475 -7.51 -16.89 15.92
C LEU A 475 -7.07 -18.04 15.02
N PRO A 476 -6.19 -17.78 14.03
CA PRO A 476 -5.47 -18.84 13.33
C PRO A 476 -4.83 -19.79 14.33
N GLN A 477 -4.95 -21.10 14.06
CA GLN A 477 -4.58 -22.16 15.01
C GLN A 477 -3.14 -22.01 15.52
N ASP A 478 -2.21 -21.62 14.65
CA ASP A 478 -0.80 -21.47 14.97
C ASP A 478 -0.52 -20.26 15.88
N ILE A 479 -1.31 -19.19 15.79
CA ILE A 479 -1.26 -18.04 16.69
C ILE A 479 -1.91 -18.43 18.02
N LYS A 480 -3.04 -19.11 17.97
CA LYS A 480 -3.77 -19.57 19.16
C LYS A 480 -2.92 -20.48 20.05
N GLU A 481 -2.29 -21.50 19.49
CA GLU A 481 -1.44 -22.45 20.24
C GLU A 481 -0.21 -21.78 20.85
N PHE A 482 0.41 -20.85 20.11
CA PHE A 482 1.54 -20.08 20.62
C PHE A 482 1.14 -19.16 21.77
N MET A 483 -0.04 -18.54 21.68
CA MET A 483 -0.57 -17.72 22.77
C MET A 483 -0.95 -18.56 23.98
N ASP A 484 -1.61 -19.70 23.77
CA ASP A 484 -2.09 -20.60 24.85
C ASP A 484 -0.94 -21.28 25.60
N SER A 485 0.23 -21.43 24.98
CA SER A 485 1.42 -22.02 25.60
C SER A 485 2.25 -21.02 26.42
N ALA A 486 1.87 -19.74 26.48
CA ALA A 486 2.62 -18.69 27.17
C ALA A 486 2.34 -18.66 28.69
N PRO A 487 3.26 -19.13 29.57
CA PRO A 487 2.94 -19.36 30.98
C PRO A 487 2.55 -18.11 31.79
N LYS A 488 3.07 -16.95 31.40
CA LYS A 488 2.81 -15.65 32.03
C LYS A 488 2.05 -14.68 31.13
N GLY A 489 1.73 -15.07 29.90
CA GLY A 489 0.98 -14.26 28.94
C GLY A 489 1.76 -13.85 27.70
N VAL A 490 1.11 -13.05 26.86
CA VAL A 490 1.57 -12.72 25.51
C VAL A 490 1.81 -11.22 25.36
N ILE A 491 2.90 -10.85 24.70
CA ILE A 491 3.26 -9.48 24.31
C ILE A 491 3.03 -9.35 22.80
N TYR A 492 2.16 -8.46 22.37
CA TYR A 492 2.01 -8.12 20.95
C TYR A 492 2.81 -6.86 20.62
N PHE A 493 3.72 -6.95 19.65
CA PHE A 493 4.59 -5.86 19.22
C PHE A 493 4.41 -5.55 17.73
N SER A 494 4.03 -4.32 17.42
CA SER A 494 3.76 -3.83 16.06
C SER A 494 4.10 -2.35 15.95
N LEU A 495 4.75 -1.94 14.86
CA LEU A 495 5.02 -0.53 14.54
C LEU A 495 3.95 0.09 13.63
N GLY A 496 2.83 -0.61 13.43
CA GLY A 496 1.76 -0.20 12.53
C GLY A 496 2.06 -0.45 11.06
N SER A 497 1.28 0.14 10.17
CA SER A 497 1.43 0.05 8.70
C SER A 497 2.44 1.04 8.14
N ASN A 498 2.58 2.20 8.78
CA ASN A 498 3.42 3.31 8.31
C ASN A 498 4.92 3.10 8.59
N VAL A 499 5.27 2.26 9.57
CA VAL A 499 6.66 1.97 9.94
C VAL A 499 6.88 0.46 9.90
N ARG A 500 7.86 0.04 9.11
CA ARG A 500 8.22 -1.38 8.96
C ARG A 500 9.21 -1.81 10.03
N SER A 501 8.92 -2.91 10.71
CA SER A 501 9.79 -3.45 11.76
C SER A 501 11.08 -4.06 11.21
N ASP A 502 11.01 -4.69 10.03
CA ASP A 502 12.20 -5.24 9.38
C ASP A 502 13.22 -4.16 8.92
N THR A 503 12.78 -2.90 8.82
CA THR A 503 13.64 -1.75 8.52
C THR A 503 14.28 -1.13 9.77
N MET A 504 14.17 -1.78 10.92
CA MET A 504 14.83 -1.39 12.16
C MET A 504 16.34 -1.68 12.12
N ASP A 505 17.14 -0.71 12.53
CA ASP A 505 18.59 -0.87 12.53
C ASP A 505 19.08 -1.97 13.48
N ALA A 506 20.22 -2.57 13.14
CA ALA A 506 20.75 -3.74 13.84
C ALA A 506 20.96 -3.49 15.33
N GLN A 507 21.35 -2.27 15.72
CA GLN A 507 21.54 -1.91 17.12
C GLN A 507 20.21 -1.92 17.87
N LYS A 508 19.18 -1.23 17.35
CA LYS A 508 17.83 -1.24 17.94
C LYS A 508 17.23 -2.64 17.93
N ARG A 509 17.40 -3.38 16.84
CA ARG A 509 16.93 -4.76 16.72
C ARG A 509 17.55 -5.63 17.80
N GLN A 510 18.87 -5.56 17.98
CA GLN A 510 19.56 -6.33 19.02
C GLN A 510 19.01 -6.01 20.41
N ILE A 511 18.78 -4.73 20.71
CA ILE A 511 18.16 -4.32 21.98
C ILE A 511 16.80 -5.00 22.17
N PHE A 512 15.93 -5.03 21.16
CA PHE A 512 14.65 -5.73 21.27
C PHE A 512 14.81 -7.25 21.45
N LEU A 513 15.79 -7.87 20.76
CA LEU A 513 16.07 -9.30 20.92
C LEU A 513 16.52 -9.64 22.33
N ASP A 514 17.48 -8.87 22.85
CA ASP A 514 18.04 -9.03 24.18
C ASP A 514 16.90 -8.88 25.21
N VAL A 515 16.13 -7.80 25.13
CA VAL A 515 14.98 -7.56 26.02
C VAL A 515 13.96 -8.68 25.92
N PHE A 516 13.55 -9.09 24.72
CA PHE A 516 12.55 -10.16 24.58
C PHE A 516 13.05 -11.50 25.10
N SER A 517 14.35 -11.79 24.95
CA SER A 517 14.96 -13.01 25.45
C SER A 517 15.00 -13.09 26.98
N GLU A 518 15.07 -11.94 27.65
CA GLU A 518 15.13 -11.81 29.11
C GLU A 518 13.75 -11.84 29.79
N LEU A 519 12.67 -12.13 29.05
CA LEU A 519 11.29 -12.20 29.58
C LEU A 519 10.82 -13.65 29.80
N PRO A 520 11.26 -14.34 30.87
CA PRO A 520 10.94 -15.74 31.09
C PRO A 520 9.45 -15.94 31.35
N GLY A 521 8.84 -16.81 30.55
CA GLY A 521 7.42 -17.16 30.65
C GLY A 521 6.48 -16.26 29.85
N TYR A 522 6.97 -15.19 29.21
CA TYR A 522 6.18 -14.40 28.27
C TYR A 522 6.47 -14.82 26.84
N HIS A 523 5.44 -14.89 26.00
CA HIS A 523 5.59 -15.08 24.55
C HIS A 523 5.36 -13.78 23.81
N VAL A 524 6.17 -13.46 22.80
CA VAL A 524 6.09 -12.21 22.04
C VAL A 524 5.61 -12.49 20.63
N LEU A 525 4.46 -11.95 20.24
CA LEU A 525 4.00 -11.88 18.86
C LEU A 525 4.53 -10.59 18.23
N TRP A 526 5.48 -10.70 17.30
CA TRP A 526 6.05 -9.54 16.60
C TRP A 526 5.54 -9.46 15.16
N LYS A 527 4.83 -8.37 14.83
CA LYS A 527 4.52 -7.99 13.45
C LYS A 527 5.82 -7.64 12.71
N TRP A 528 6.31 -8.57 11.91
CA TRP A 528 7.63 -8.50 11.26
C TRP A 528 7.46 -8.85 9.78
N GLU A 529 7.91 -7.97 8.89
CA GLU A 529 7.60 -8.07 7.46
C GLU A 529 8.49 -9.09 6.70
N SER A 530 9.49 -9.68 7.37
CA SER A 530 10.40 -10.73 6.84
C SER A 530 10.13 -12.11 7.49
N ASP A 531 10.76 -13.20 7.01
CA ASP A 531 10.46 -14.57 7.51
C ASP A 531 11.34 -15.04 8.64
N SER A 532 12.48 -14.40 8.84
CA SER A 532 13.35 -14.70 9.97
C SER A 532 13.86 -13.43 10.62
N LEU A 533 14.31 -13.62 11.84
CA LEU A 533 14.91 -12.62 12.68
C LEU A 533 16.18 -13.27 13.27
N PRO A 534 17.38 -12.84 12.86
CA PRO A 534 18.62 -13.38 13.41
C PRO A 534 18.65 -13.21 14.93
N GLY A 535 19.01 -14.26 15.66
CA GLY A 535 18.98 -14.23 17.12
C GLY A 535 17.57 -14.21 17.72
N GLN A 536 16.54 -14.60 16.95
CA GLN A 536 15.16 -14.69 17.44
C GLN A 536 15.11 -15.52 18.74
N PRO A 537 14.68 -14.90 19.85
CA PRO A 537 14.46 -15.63 21.09
C PRO A 537 13.38 -16.70 20.93
N LYS A 538 13.51 -17.81 21.64
CA LYS A 538 12.56 -18.95 21.57
C LYS A 538 11.12 -18.54 21.92
N ASN A 539 10.99 -17.51 22.74
CA ASN A 539 9.71 -16.98 23.17
C ASN A 539 9.16 -15.91 22.23
N VAL A 540 9.75 -15.67 21.05
CA VAL A 540 9.24 -14.72 20.05
C VAL A 540 8.68 -15.50 18.86
N LYS A 541 7.47 -15.16 18.39
CA LYS A 541 6.86 -15.62 17.14
C LYS A 541 6.61 -14.44 16.22
N LEU A 542 7.02 -14.59 14.97
CA LEU A 542 6.86 -13.57 13.94
C LEU A 542 5.60 -13.84 13.13
N ALA A 543 4.89 -12.79 12.74
CA ALA A 543 3.96 -12.85 11.62
C ALA A 543 3.92 -11.52 10.89
N LYS A 544 3.64 -11.56 9.59
CA LYS A 544 3.68 -10.38 8.74
C LYS A 544 2.44 -9.52 8.85
N TRP A 545 1.33 -10.22 9.08
CA TRP A 545 0.06 -9.64 9.42
C TRP A 545 -0.58 -10.52 10.48
N MET A 546 -1.20 -9.89 11.46
CA MET A 546 -1.94 -10.58 12.50
C MET A 546 -3.34 -9.99 12.54
N PRO A 547 -4.37 -10.79 12.86
CA PRO A 547 -5.69 -10.27 13.17
C PRO A 547 -5.61 -9.49 14.49
N GLN A 548 -5.14 -8.25 14.42
CA GLN A 548 -4.73 -7.46 15.59
C GLN A 548 -5.82 -7.36 16.66
N GLN A 549 -7.08 -7.17 16.25
CA GLN A 549 -8.22 -7.12 17.18
C GLN A 549 -8.40 -8.46 17.92
N ASP A 550 -8.35 -9.57 17.19
CA ASP A 550 -8.54 -10.91 17.76
C ASP A 550 -7.36 -11.30 18.67
N VAL A 551 -6.14 -10.86 18.35
CA VAL A 551 -4.94 -11.07 19.18
C VAL A 551 -5.02 -10.27 20.48
N LEU A 552 -5.45 -9.01 20.42
CA LEU A 552 -5.48 -8.11 21.58
C LEU A 552 -6.69 -8.32 22.49
N ARG A 553 -7.77 -8.93 22.01
CA ARG A 553 -9.03 -9.07 22.76
C ARG A 553 -9.11 -10.30 23.66
N LYS A 554 -8.08 -11.14 23.67
CA LYS A 554 -8.06 -12.33 24.52
C LYS A 554 -7.48 -12.00 25.89
N TYR A 555 -8.16 -11.18 26.69
CA TYR A 555 -8.18 -11.17 28.17
C TYR A 555 -9.32 -10.28 28.67
#